data_AF-A0A2P4ZED7-F1
#
_entry.id   AF-A0A2P4ZED7-F1
#
_cell.length_a   1.000
_cell.length_b   1.000
_cell.length_c   1.000
_cell.angle_alpha   90.00
_cell.angle_beta   90.00
_cell.angle_gamma   90.00
#
_symmetry.space_group_name_H-M   'P 1'
#
loop_
_entity.id
_entity.type
_entity.pdbx_description
1 polymer ?
#
loop_
_entity_poly.entity_id
_entity_poly.type
_entity_poly.pdbx_seq_one_letter_code
_entity_poly.pdbx_strand_id
1 'polypeptide(L)'
;MMLRCGVTMVSNSLIALYTGLVLSNGVQFGAADTAPSWQKHVRSPASNTVKPIGIISDSTIGNVSNPNGLIDGQEPTVLSRNTESDQLPTIVVDFGQNVVGILSLQFSESQSLSTGLPGLRLAFSETKEYLTDRSDFTRSDNASGVSLGKLYTPLPSSFDQTDC
;
A
#
# COMPACT_ATOMS: atom_id res chain seq x y z
N MET A 1 -30.91 -17.89 -2.20
CA MET A 1 -32.20 -17.73 -1.47
C MET A 1 -31.90 -17.93 0.01
N MET A 2 -32.53 -17.13 0.89
CA MET A 2 -32.38 -17.07 2.37
C MET A 2 -31.07 -16.44 2.90
N LEU A 3 -31.03 -15.50 3.87
CA LEU A 3 -32.04 -14.89 4.77
C LEU A 3 -31.72 -13.41 5.03
N ARG A 4 -32.77 -12.55 5.05
CA ARG A 4 -32.73 -11.21 5.63
C ARG A 4 -33.16 -11.30 7.09
N CYS A 5 -32.36 -10.79 8.00
CA CYS A 5 -32.75 -10.57 9.39
C CYS A 5 -33.59 -9.28 9.47
N GLY A 6 -34.90 -9.42 9.63
CA GLY A 6 -35.82 -8.33 9.91
C GLY A 6 -36.27 -8.41 11.36
N VAL A 7 -36.02 -7.36 12.14
CA VAL A 7 -36.63 -7.20 13.45
C VAL A 7 -37.91 -6.38 13.25
N THR A 8 -39.05 -7.05 13.43
CA THR A 8 -40.37 -6.42 13.48
C THR A 8 -40.55 -5.82 14.87
N MET A 9 -40.63 -4.48 14.98
CA MET A 9 -41.11 -3.85 16.22
C MET A 9 -42.63 -3.70 16.18
N VAL A 10 -43.28 -4.32 17.16
CA VAL A 10 -44.73 -4.25 17.41
C VAL A 10 -45.04 -2.88 18.02
N SER A 11 -46.01 -2.19 17.42
CA SER A 11 -46.50 -0.87 17.84
C SER A 11 -47.43 -1.03 19.05
N ASN A 12 -46.99 -0.59 20.23
CA ASN A 12 -47.85 -0.44 21.40
C ASN A 12 -48.26 1.02 21.55
N SER A 13 -49.50 1.33 21.16
CA SER A 13 -50.15 2.59 21.50
C SER A 13 -50.61 2.53 22.97
N LEU A 14 -50.17 3.48 23.79
CA LEU A 14 -50.84 3.77 25.07
C LEU A 14 -51.14 5.26 25.19
N ILE A 15 -52.41 5.56 25.42
CA ILE A 15 -52.94 6.88 25.76
C ILE A 15 -52.58 7.18 27.22
N ALA A 16 -52.04 8.37 27.50
CA ALA A 16 -52.09 8.97 28.82
C ALA A 16 -52.31 10.49 28.68
N LEU A 17 -53.42 10.94 29.26
CA LEU A 17 -53.89 12.31 29.33
C LEU A 17 -53.43 12.95 30.65
N TYR A 18 -53.16 14.25 30.57
CA TYR A 18 -53.20 15.29 31.61
C TYR A 18 -52.02 15.55 32.57
N THR A 19 -51.55 16.81 32.45
CA THR A 19 -51.10 17.79 33.46
C THR A 19 -49.82 17.60 34.27
N GLY A 20 -48.92 18.57 34.06
CA GLY A 20 -47.92 19.01 35.02
C GLY A 20 -46.92 19.97 34.36
N LEU A 21 -47.19 21.27 34.40
CA LEU A 21 -46.16 22.27 34.06
C LEU A 21 -45.16 22.29 35.23
N VAL A 22 -44.11 21.50 35.11
CA VAL A 22 -42.92 21.61 35.97
C VAL A 22 -41.93 22.47 35.21
N LEU A 23 -41.74 23.72 35.65
CA LEU A 23 -40.60 24.54 35.26
C LEU A 23 -39.35 24.00 35.96
N SER A 24 -38.81 22.89 35.47
CA SER A 24 -37.43 22.53 35.75
C SER A 24 -36.56 23.31 34.76
N ASN A 25 -35.79 24.26 35.26
CA ASN A 25 -34.57 24.70 34.58
C ASN A 25 -33.62 23.50 34.61
N GLY A 26 -33.86 22.54 33.71
CA GLY A 26 -32.90 21.50 33.41
C GLY A 26 -31.66 22.21 32.90
N VAL A 27 -30.58 22.11 33.66
CA VAL A 27 -29.24 22.48 33.22
C VAL A 27 -29.06 21.85 31.85
N GLN A 28 -29.03 22.68 30.80
CA GLN A 28 -28.55 22.22 29.50
C GLN A 28 -27.13 21.75 29.77
N PHE A 29 -26.91 20.43 29.76
CA PHE A 29 -25.59 19.87 29.56
C PHE A 29 -25.18 20.23 28.13
N GLY A 30 -24.78 21.49 27.98
CA GLY A 30 -24.11 22.02 26.82
C GLY A 30 -22.69 21.48 26.82
N ALA A 31 -22.56 20.25 26.35
CA ALA A 31 -21.43 19.85 25.56
C ALA A 31 -22.00 18.85 24.55
N ALA A 32 -22.43 19.36 23.40
CA ALA A 32 -22.26 18.54 22.21
C ALA A 32 -20.78 18.16 22.24
N ASP A 33 -20.50 16.89 22.51
CA ASP A 33 -19.18 16.30 22.33
C ASP A 33 -18.87 16.53 20.86
N THR A 34 -18.23 17.66 20.58
CA THR A 34 -17.82 18.02 19.24
C THR A 34 -16.68 17.07 19.00
N ALA A 35 -17.05 15.90 18.46
CA ALA A 35 -16.13 14.83 18.11
C ALA A 35 -14.89 15.52 17.57
N PRO A 36 -13.71 15.25 18.16
CA PRO A 36 -12.54 16.06 17.90
C PRO A 36 -12.36 16.23 16.39
N SER A 37 -12.08 17.44 15.92
CA SER A 37 -11.93 17.65 14.47
C SER A 37 -10.54 17.28 13.97
N TRP A 38 -9.65 16.77 14.83
CA TRP A 38 -8.25 16.50 14.47
C TRP A 38 -8.13 15.38 13.43
N GLN A 39 -9.09 14.45 13.40
CA GLN A 39 -9.14 13.31 12.49
C GLN A 39 -9.11 13.76 11.03
N LYS A 40 -9.62 14.96 10.71
CA LYS A 40 -9.57 15.55 9.36
C LYS A 40 -8.14 15.89 8.90
N HIS A 41 -7.19 15.95 9.83
CA HIS A 41 -5.78 16.22 9.56
C HIS A 41 -4.96 14.92 9.41
N VAL A 42 -5.54 13.76 9.71
CA VAL A 42 -4.88 12.47 9.48
C VAL A 42 -4.83 12.21 7.98
N ARG A 43 -3.62 12.07 7.46
CA ARG A 43 -3.37 11.70 6.07
C ARG A 43 -3.21 10.18 6.01
N SER A 44 -4.27 9.47 5.65
CA SER A 44 -4.21 8.04 5.34
C SER A 44 -4.54 7.82 3.86
N PRO A 45 -4.02 6.74 3.25
CA PRO A 45 -4.57 6.29 1.98
C PRO A 45 -6.08 6.05 2.10
N ALA A 46 -6.82 6.24 1.00
CA ALA A 46 -8.26 6.01 0.95
C ALA A 46 -8.63 4.51 0.90
N SER A 47 -7.64 3.63 0.71
CA SER A 47 -7.80 2.18 0.57
C SER A 47 -6.62 1.46 1.23
N ASN A 48 -6.84 0.21 1.66
CA ASN A 48 -5.77 -0.66 2.17
C ASN A 48 -4.82 -1.12 1.06
N THR A 49 -5.23 -1.00 -0.20
CA THR A 49 -4.39 -1.26 -1.37
C THR A 49 -4.03 0.06 -2.03
N VAL A 50 -2.75 0.43 -1.97
CA VAL A 50 -2.21 1.62 -2.62
C VAL A 50 -1.53 1.20 -3.91
N LYS A 51 -2.05 1.70 -5.04
CA LYS A 51 -1.40 1.54 -6.35
C LYS A 51 -0.46 2.71 -6.58
N PRO A 52 0.66 2.49 -7.29
CA PRO A 52 1.48 3.59 -7.74
C PRO A 52 0.69 4.47 -8.73
N ILE A 53 1.05 5.75 -8.81
CA ILE A 53 0.37 6.73 -9.66
C ILE A 53 1.22 7.20 -10.84
N GLY A 54 2.52 6.93 -10.82
CA GLY A 54 3.42 7.41 -11.86
C GLY A 54 4.79 6.76 -11.88
N ILE A 55 5.46 6.90 -13.02
CA ILE A 55 6.85 6.54 -13.22
C ILE A 55 7.65 7.84 -13.39
N ILE A 56 8.78 7.95 -12.70
CA ILE A 56 9.67 9.11 -12.85
C ILE A 56 10.57 8.87 -14.06
N SER A 57 10.14 9.35 -15.22
CA SER A 57 10.78 9.06 -16.51
C SER A 57 12.26 9.43 -16.57
N ASP A 58 12.67 10.55 -15.97
CA ASP A 58 14.07 10.99 -15.95
C ASP A 58 15.00 10.09 -15.10
N SER A 59 14.42 9.18 -14.32
CA SER A 59 15.13 8.20 -13.51
C SER A 59 14.98 6.77 -14.05
N THR A 60 14.34 6.60 -15.21
CA THR A 60 14.32 5.34 -15.95
C THR A 60 15.61 5.19 -16.73
N ILE A 61 16.33 4.11 -16.47
CA ILE A 61 17.70 3.91 -16.94
C ILE A 61 17.82 2.50 -17.54
N GLY A 62 18.67 2.34 -18.56
CA GLY A 62 18.91 1.04 -19.20
C GLY A 62 17.71 0.57 -20.04
N ASN A 63 17.64 -0.74 -20.29
CA ASN A 63 16.60 -1.30 -21.15
C ASN A 63 15.34 -1.67 -20.35
N VAL A 64 14.36 -0.78 -20.38
CA VAL A 64 13.04 -0.94 -19.74
C VAL A 64 11.96 -0.79 -20.81
N SER A 65 11.14 -1.83 -21.00
CA SER A 65 9.96 -1.75 -21.86
C SER A 65 8.68 -1.77 -21.04
N ASN A 66 7.66 -1.06 -21.55
CA ASN A 66 6.37 -0.88 -20.91
C ASN A 66 6.45 -0.49 -19.40
N PRO A 67 7.10 0.64 -19.05
CA PRO A 67 7.26 1.06 -17.66
C PRO A 67 5.92 1.31 -16.93
N ASN A 68 4.86 1.66 -17.65
CA ASN A 68 3.54 1.89 -17.09
C ASN A 68 2.79 0.61 -16.70
N GLY A 69 3.29 -0.57 -17.08
CA GLY A 69 2.75 -1.85 -16.66
C GLY A 69 2.67 -2.01 -15.13
N LEU A 70 3.56 -1.38 -14.38
CA LEU A 70 3.51 -1.33 -12.91
C LEU A 70 2.36 -0.46 -12.36
N ILE A 71 1.81 0.45 -13.17
CA ILE A 71 0.73 1.36 -12.79
C ILE A 71 -0.63 0.77 -13.17
N ASP A 72 -0.77 0.39 -14.44
CA ASP A 72 -2.05 -0.05 -15.00
C ASP A 72 -2.30 -1.56 -14.82
N GLY A 73 -1.25 -2.37 -14.73
CA GLY A 73 -1.33 -3.82 -14.63
C GLY A 73 -1.83 -4.50 -15.90
N GLN A 74 -1.85 -3.81 -17.05
CA GLN A 74 -2.41 -4.33 -18.31
C GLN A 74 -1.43 -5.27 -19.00
N GLU A 75 -0.14 -4.91 -19.03
CA GLU A 75 0.95 -5.69 -19.61
C GLU A 75 2.16 -5.63 -18.68
N PRO A 76 3.05 -6.64 -18.67
CA PRO A 76 4.23 -6.63 -17.81
C PRO A 76 5.20 -5.49 -18.15
N THR A 77 5.80 -4.88 -17.12
CA THR A 77 7.02 -4.09 -17.28
C THR A 77 8.21 -5.04 -17.39
N VAL A 78 9.03 -4.88 -18.42
CA VAL A 78 10.17 -5.78 -18.67
C VAL A 78 11.48 -5.03 -18.46
N LEU A 79 12.29 -5.55 -17.54
CA LEU A 79 13.66 -5.13 -17.28
C LEU A 79 14.57 -6.15 -17.97
N SER A 80 15.44 -5.71 -18.88
CA SER A 80 16.31 -6.62 -19.61
C SER A 80 17.75 -6.15 -19.65
N ARG A 81 18.67 -7.12 -19.68
CA ARG A 81 20.11 -6.92 -19.74
C ARG A 81 20.70 -8.08 -20.52
N ASN A 82 21.31 -7.82 -21.66
CA ASN A 82 21.85 -8.86 -22.55
C ASN A 82 23.27 -9.23 -22.17
N THR A 83 24.05 -8.25 -21.73
CA THR A 83 25.46 -8.42 -21.35
C THR A 83 25.77 -7.77 -20.01
N GLU A 84 26.86 -8.20 -19.36
CA GLU A 84 27.33 -7.57 -18.12
C GLU A 84 27.82 -6.12 -18.32
N SER A 85 28.12 -5.71 -19.56
CA SER A 85 28.46 -4.32 -19.85
C SER A 85 27.25 -3.41 -20.03
N ASP A 86 26.05 -3.98 -20.22
CA ASP A 86 24.83 -3.19 -20.36
C ASP A 86 24.50 -2.50 -19.03
N GLN A 87 23.98 -1.27 -19.14
CA GLN A 87 23.52 -0.52 -17.99
C GLN A 87 22.42 -1.28 -17.25
N LEU A 88 22.48 -1.27 -15.91
CA LEU A 88 21.50 -1.95 -15.08
C LEU A 88 20.10 -1.31 -15.31
N PRO A 89 19.11 -2.06 -15.79
CA PRO A 89 17.78 -1.52 -16.03
C PRO A 89 17.15 -1.11 -14.69
N THR A 90 16.74 0.15 -14.59
CA THR A 90 16.24 0.76 -13.36
C THR A 90 14.99 1.57 -13.66
N ILE A 91 14.00 1.50 -12.78
CA ILE A 91 12.77 2.29 -12.83
C ILE A 91 12.47 2.85 -11.44
N VAL A 92 11.98 4.09 -11.40
CA VAL A 92 11.51 4.73 -10.17
C VAL A 92 10.00 4.89 -10.23
N VAL A 93 9.33 4.36 -9.22
CA VAL A 93 7.87 4.31 -9.12
C VAL A 93 7.42 5.27 -8.02
N ASP A 94 6.47 6.16 -8.34
CA ASP A 94 5.87 7.11 -7.41
C ASP A 94 4.47 6.66 -6.98
N PHE A 95 4.26 6.59 -5.67
CA PHE A 95 2.96 6.26 -5.05
C PHE A 95 2.10 7.50 -4.76
N GLY A 96 2.64 8.71 -4.91
CA GLY A 96 1.92 9.98 -4.74
C GLY A 96 1.68 10.38 -3.29
N GLN A 97 2.01 9.52 -2.34
CA GLN A 97 1.95 9.79 -0.91
C GLN A 97 2.91 8.88 -0.15
N ASN A 98 3.43 9.36 0.98
CA ASN A 98 4.16 8.52 1.92
C ASN A 98 3.21 7.47 2.53
N VAL A 99 3.63 6.21 2.53
CA VAL A 99 2.83 5.07 2.98
C VAL A 99 3.67 4.07 3.74
N VAL A 100 3.06 3.45 4.75
CA VAL A 100 3.62 2.29 5.46
C VAL A 100 2.82 1.07 5.06
N GLY A 101 3.49 -0.01 4.66
CA GLY A 101 2.82 -1.22 4.23
C GLY A 101 3.78 -2.32 3.78
N ILE A 102 3.22 -3.31 3.08
CA ILE A 102 3.95 -4.42 2.46
C ILE A 102 3.84 -4.26 0.95
N LEU A 103 4.99 -4.26 0.27
CA LEU A 103 5.02 -4.25 -1.19
C LEU A 103 4.61 -5.63 -1.72
N SER A 104 3.63 -5.65 -2.63
CA SER A 104 3.25 -6.83 -3.40
C SER A 104 3.67 -6.64 -4.86
N LEU A 105 4.41 -7.61 -5.40
CA LEU A 105 4.85 -7.64 -6.79
C LEU A 105 4.37 -8.95 -7.44
N GLN A 106 3.90 -8.84 -8.67
CA GLN A 106 3.51 -9.98 -9.48
C GLN A 106 4.51 -10.14 -10.63
N PHE A 107 5.03 -11.35 -10.80
CA PHE A 107 5.99 -11.68 -11.84
C PHE A 107 5.31 -12.52 -12.91
N SER A 108 5.29 -12.03 -14.14
CA SER A 108 4.77 -12.80 -15.28
C SER A 108 5.77 -13.83 -15.77
N GLU A 109 7.05 -13.48 -15.82
CA GLU A 109 8.12 -14.33 -16.36
C GLU A 109 9.49 -13.88 -15.84
N SER A 110 10.47 -14.79 -15.89
CA SER A 110 11.88 -14.51 -15.68
C SER A 110 12.71 -15.44 -16.55
N GLN A 111 13.66 -14.89 -17.30
CA GLN A 111 14.54 -15.65 -18.19
C GLN A 111 15.99 -15.24 -17.99
N SER A 112 16.91 -16.19 -18.12
CA SER A 112 18.35 -15.95 -18.16
C SER A 112 19.00 -16.80 -19.23
N LEU A 113 19.94 -16.20 -19.95
CA LEU A 113 20.79 -16.88 -20.93
C LEU A 113 22.04 -17.51 -20.29
N SER A 114 22.23 -17.31 -18.99
CA SER A 114 23.37 -17.82 -18.21
C SER A 114 22.89 -18.78 -17.11
N THR A 115 23.84 -19.38 -16.38
CA THR A 115 23.52 -20.20 -15.19
C THR A 115 23.04 -19.36 -14.00
N GLY A 116 23.18 -18.03 -14.04
CA GLY A 116 22.66 -17.13 -13.00
C GLY A 116 21.18 -16.85 -13.19
N LEU A 117 20.42 -16.79 -12.09
CA LEU A 117 19.01 -16.39 -12.14
C LEU A 117 18.88 -14.86 -12.14
N PRO A 118 17.88 -14.29 -12.83
CA PRO A 118 17.60 -12.86 -12.74
C PRO A 118 17.21 -12.50 -11.32
N GLY A 119 17.76 -11.40 -10.81
CA GLY A 119 17.49 -10.88 -9.48
C GLY A 119 17.03 -9.43 -9.56
N LEU A 120 16.20 -9.03 -8.61
CA LEU A 120 15.77 -7.64 -8.44
C LEU A 120 16.39 -7.03 -7.21
N ARG A 121 16.68 -5.73 -7.32
CA ARG A 121 17.03 -4.89 -6.19
C ARG A 121 15.90 -3.88 -6.01
N LEU A 122 15.45 -3.74 -4.77
CA LEU A 122 14.43 -2.78 -4.37
C LEU A 122 15.05 -1.80 -3.38
N ALA A 123 14.78 -0.52 -3.60
CA ALA A 123 15.15 0.57 -2.71
C ALA A 123 13.94 1.46 -2.47
N PHE A 124 13.80 1.97 -1.25
CA PHE A 124 12.68 2.78 -0.81
C PHE A 124 13.20 4.09 -0.23
N SER A 125 12.51 5.19 -0.52
CA SER A 125 12.74 6.47 0.12
C SER A 125 11.43 7.24 0.18
N GLU A 126 11.28 8.07 1.21
CA GLU A 126 10.16 9.01 1.32
C GLU A 126 10.29 10.18 0.34
N THR A 127 11.51 10.44 -0.16
CA THR A 127 11.79 11.59 -1.04
C THR A 127 12.69 11.20 -2.22
N LYS A 128 12.60 11.94 -3.32
CA LYS A 128 13.45 11.69 -4.49
C LYS A 128 14.93 12.01 -4.23
N GLU A 129 15.23 12.97 -3.35
CA GLU A 129 16.60 13.42 -3.07
C GLU A 129 17.48 12.33 -2.44
N TYR A 130 16.88 11.46 -1.61
CA TYR A 130 17.58 10.36 -0.94
C TYR A 130 17.36 9.00 -1.61
N LEU A 131 16.68 8.97 -2.76
CA LEU A 131 16.46 7.73 -3.50
C LEU A 131 17.72 7.34 -4.28
N THR A 132 18.38 6.27 -3.83
CA THR A 132 19.57 5.68 -4.45
C THR A 132 19.37 4.19 -4.72
N ASP A 133 20.44 3.44 -5.03
CA ASP A 133 20.40 1.98 -5.09
C ASP A 133 20.33 1.29 -3.71
N ARG A 134 20.15 2.09 -2.65
CA ARG A 134 19.96 1.67 -1.26
C ARG A 134 18.83 2.48 -0.62
N SER A 135 18.03 1.83 0.22
CA SER A 135 16.97 2.49 0.99
C SER A 135 17.54 3.42 2.07
N ASP A 136 16.90 4.55 2.30
CA ASP A 136 17.30 5.53 3.33
C ASP A 136 16.91 5.11 4.77
N PHE A 137 15.99 4.14 4.91
CA PHE A 137 15.60 3.51 6.18
C PHE A 137 15.95 2.01 6.25
N THR A 138 17.08 1.58 5.68
CA THR A 138 17.46 0.17 5.80
C THR A 138 17.71 -0.19 7.27
N ARG A 139 16.91 -1.11 7.84
CA ARG A 139 17.04 -1.56 9.25
C ARG A 139 18.45 -2.05 9.58
N SER A 140 19.20 -2.50 8.57
CA SER A 140 20.61 -2.90 8.66
C SER A 140 21.56 -1.78 9.05
N ASP A 141 21.27 -0.52 8.71
CA ASP A 141 22.16 0.62 9.01
C ASP A 141 22.11 1.04 10.49
N ASN A 142 21.11 0.56 11.23
CA ASN A 142 20.92 0.82 12.65
C ASN A 142 21.01 -0.46 13.51
N ALA A 143 21.31 -1.61 12.91
CA ALA A 143 21.53 -2.86 13.62
C ALA A 143 23.05 -3.08 13.80
N SER A 144 23.55 -3.00 15.03
CA SER A 144 24.96 -3.29 15.35
C SER A 144 25.26 -4.81 15.30
N GLY A 145 25.03 -5.44 14.15
CA GLY A 145 25.25 -6.85 13.91
C GLY A 145 25.22 -7.16 12.42
N VAL A 146 26.39 -7.49 11.87
CA VAL A 146 26.69 -8.01 10.53
C VAL A 146 25.51 -8.02 9.56
N SER A 147 25.40 -6.96 8.75
CA SER A 147 24.39 -6.85 7.71
C SER A 147 24.95 -7.32 6.36
N LEU A 148 24.52 -8.49 5.91
CA LEU A 148 24.51 -8.82 4.48
C LEU A 148 23.05 -8.79 4.02
N GLY A 149 22.52 -7.58 3.85
CA GLY A 149 21.20 -7.33 3.29
C GLY A 149 21.22 -7.42 1.77
N LYS A 150 21.38 -8.63 1.22
CA LYS A 150 21.17 -8.92 -0.20
C LYS A 150 20.10 -10.00 -0.30
N LEU A 151 18.85 -9.59 -0.50
CA LEU A 151 17.75 -10.50 -0.83
C LEU A 151 18.01 -11.05 -2.24
N TYR A 152 18.77 -12.14 -2.32
CA TYR A 152 18.71 -13.04 -3.46
C TYR A 152 17.51 -13.97 -3.24
N THR A 153 16.33 -13.57 -3.68
CA THR A 153 15.25 -14.55 -3.87
C THR A 153 15.42 -15.14 -5.27
N PRO A 154 15.87 -16.40 -5.43
CA PRO A 154 15.62 -17.10 -6.69
C PRO A 154 14.10 -17.13 -6.88
N LEU A 155 13.60 -16.59 -8.00
CA LEU A 155 12.19 -16.73 -8.33
C LEU A 155 11.88 -18.22 -8.49
N PRO A 156 10.98 -18.82 -7.68
CA PRO A 156 10.61 -20.22 -7.86
C PRO A 156 9.84 -20.37 -9.18
N SER A 157 10.15 -21.41 -9.95
CA SER A 157 9.51 -21.71 -11.24
C SER A 157 8.06 -22.24 -11.11
N SER A 158 7.47 -22.22 -9.92
CA SER A 158 6.08 -22.60 -9.66
C SER A 158 5.71 -22.22 -8.23
N PHE A 159 4.77 -21.28 -8.07
CA PHE A 159 4.13 -21.03 -6.78
C PHE A 159 2.91 -21.95 -6.69
N ASP A 160 3.04 -23.07 -5.97
CA ASP A 160 1.90 -23.93 -5.65
C ASP A 160 1.15 -23.31 -4.46
N GLN A 161 -0.11 -22.97 -4.69
CA GLN A 161 -0.99 -22.33 -3.73
C GLN A 161 -1.81 -23.42 -3.02
N THR A 162 -1.21 -24.08 -2.05
CA THR A 162 -1.95 -24.85 -1.04
C THR A 162 -1.34 -24.60 0.33
N ASP A 163 -1.85 -23.59 1.03
CA ASP A 163 -2.02 -23.60 2.49
C ASP A 163 -2.93 -22.42 2.89
N CYS A 164 -4.18 -22.76 3.22
CA CYS A 164 -5.12 -21.97 4.00
C CYS A 164 -5.32 -22.67 5.35
#